data_AF-V5NC50-F1
#
_entry.id   AF-V5NC50-F1
#
_cell.length_a   1.000
_cell.length_b   1.000
_cell.length_c   1.000
_cell.angle_alpha   90.00
_cell.angle_beta   90.00
_cell.angle_gamma   90.00
#
_symmetry.space_group_name_H-M   'P 1'
#
loop_
_entity.id
_entity.type
_entity.pdbx_description
1 polymer ?
#
loop_
_entity_poly.entity_id
_entity_poly.type
_entity_poly.pdbx_seq_one_letter_code
_entity_poly.pdbx_strand_id
1 'polypeptide(L)' 'DLHGIEFIDSYVFNKVEHIRFNSTVGRYVGYTEQGLKNAEAWNSDAGILGQEQAELERFCKHNAANHYSAILDK' A
#
# COMPACT_ATOMS: atom_id res chain seq x y z
N ASP A 1 9.51 -1.72 18.19
CA ASP A 1 8.74 -2.83 17.60
C ASP A 1 8.19 -2.38 16.25
N LEU A 2 7.44 -3.23 15.54
CA LEU A 2 6.89 -2.94 14.21
C LEU A 2 5.37 -2.62 14.24
N HIS A 3 4.82 -2.20 15.38
CA HIS A 3 3.37 -2.04 15.58
C HIS A 3 2.75 -0.82 14.84
N GLY A 4 3.56 0.09 14.30
CA GLY A 4 3.10 1.27 13.56
C GLY A 4 3.43 1.28 12.06
N ILE A 5 3.76 0.13 11.47
CA ILE A 5 4.09 0.07 10.04
C ILE A 5 2.81 0.18 9.21
N GLU A 6 2.85 1.05 8.20
CA GLU A 6 1.86 1.13 7.15
C GLU A 6 2.49 0.80 5.81
N PHE A 7 1.74 0.14 4.95
CA PHE A 7 2.03 0.04 3.52
C PHE A 7 1.17 1.07 2.77
N ILE A 8 1.83 1.89 1.95
CA ILE A 8 1.20 2.92 1.12
C ILE A 8 1.73 2.75 -0.31
N ASP A 9 0.82 2.58 -1.26
CA ASP A 9 1.12 2.60 -2.70
C ASP A 9 0.36 3.75 -3.36
N SER A 10 1.08 4.64 -4.05
CA SER A 10 0.56 5.93 -4.52
C SER A 10 0.86 6.13 -6.00
N TYR A 11 -0.20 6.31 -6.80
CA TYR A 11 -0.11 6.52 -8.23
C TYR A 11 -0.20 8.02 -8.52
N VAL A 12 0.91 8.57 -9.02
CA VAL A 12 1.08 10.01 -9.23
C VAL A 12 1.41 10.29 -10.69
N PHE A 13 0.66 11.20 -11.32
CA PHE A 13 0.91 11.67 -12.68
C PHE A 13 0.94 13.20 -12.69
N ASN A 14 1.97 13.79 -13.31
CA ASN A 14 2.16 15.26 -13.34
C ASN A 14 2.05 15.94 -11.96
N LYS A 15 2.65 15.34 -10.93
CA LYS A 15 2.59 15.80 -9.53
C LYS A 15 1.19 15.78 -8.89
N VAL A 16 0.21 15.19 -9.56
CA VAL A 16 -1.15 14.97 -9.03
C VAL A 16 -1.28 13.49 -8.69
N GLU A 17 -1.46 13.22 -7.41
CA GLU A 17 -1.87 11.90 -6.96
C GLU A 17 -3.31 11.66 -7.40
N HIS A 18 -3.54 10.54 -8.10
CA HIS A 18 -4.87 10.20 -8.59
C HIS A 18 -5.43 8.95 -7.94
N ILE A 19 -4.59 8.04 -7.44
CA ILE A 19 -5.03 6.82 -6.72
C ILE A 19 -4.03 6.53 -5.60
N ARG A 20 -4.51 6.05 -4.45
CA ARG A 20 -3.68 5.51 -3.37
C ARG A 20 -4.29 4.27 -2.74
N PHE A 21 -3.49 3.26 -2.46
CA PHE A 21 -3.78 2.26 -1.44
C PHE A 21 -3.09 2.64 -0.13
N ASN A 22 -3.80 2.55 1.00
CA ASN A 22 -3.17 2.55 2.34
C ASN A 22 -3.68 1.33 3.10
N SER A 23 -2.78 0.53 3.64
CA SER A 23 -3.08 -0.65 4.46
C SER A 23 -4.02 -0.37 5.66
N THR A 24 -4.03 0.84 6.21
CA THR A 24 -4.97 1.22 7.28
C THR A 24 -6.40 1.41 6.79
N VAL A 25 -6.56 1.76 5.51
CA VAL A 25 -7.85 1.88 4.83
C VAL A 25 -8.26 0.54 4.19
N GLY A 26 -7.27 -0.23 3.75
CA GLY A 26 -7.43 -1.57 3.19
C GLY A 26 -7.99 -1.61 1.76
N ARG A 27 -8.01 -0.50 1.04
CA ARG A 27 -8.51 -0.39 -0.35
C ARG A 27 -7.96 0.82 -1.07
N TYR A 28 -8.08 0.82 -2.40
CA TYR A 28 -7.73 1.97 -3.23
C TYR A 28 -8.73 3.12 -3.05
N VAL A 29 -8.21 4.34 -2.96
CA VAL A 29 -8.95 5.59 -2.91
C VAL A 29 -8.54 6.45 -4.11
N GLY A 30 -9.51 6.88 -4.90
CA GLY A 30 -9.29 7.79 -6.03
C GLY A 30 -9.45 9.26 -5.62
N TYR A 31 -8.58 10.14 -6.13
CA TYR A 31 -8.58 11.58 -5.83
C TYR A 31 -8.93 12.46 -7.04
N THR A 32 -9.07 11.86 -8.21
CA THR A 32 -9.55 12.51 -9.43
C THR A 32 -10.69 11.69 -10.03
N GLU A 33 -11.45 12.24 -10.98
CA GLU A 33 -12.54 11.49 -11.64
C GLU A 33 -12.06 10.18 -12.27
N GLN A 34 -10.90 10.21 -12.94
CA GLN A 34 -10.28 8.99 -13.48
C GLN A 34 -9.81 8.06 -12.36
N GLY A 35 -9.23 8.62 -11.30
CA GLY A 35 -8.78 7.87 -10.14
C GLY A 35 -9.92 7.12 -9.44
N LEU A 36 -11.10 7.73 -9.34
CA LEU A 36 -12.30 7.11 -8.76
C LEU A 36 -12.73 5.88 -9.56
N LYS A 37 -12.79 5.98 -10.89
CA LYS A 37 -13.15 4.85 -11.77
C LYS A 37 -12.13 3.70 -11.69
N ASN A 38 -10.85 4.04 -11.63
CA ASN A 38 -9.79 3.04 -11.49
C ASN A 38 -9.84 2.37 -10.11
N ALA A 39 -10.04 3.15 -9.03
CA ALA A 39 -10.18 2.62 -7.68
C ALA A 39 -11.40 1.70 -7.56
N GLU A 40 -12.53 2.06 -8.15
CA GLU A 40 -13.71 1.18 -8.21
C GLU A 40 -13.39 -0.15 -8.91
N ALA A 41 -12.76 -0.09 -10.09
CA ALA A 41 -12.38 -1.29 -10.83
C ALA A 41 -11.41 -2.18 -10.03
N TRP A 42 -10.34 -1.62 -9.48
CA TRP A 42 -9.34 -2.39 -8.71
C TRP A 42 -9.88 -2.93 -7.39
N ASN A 43 -10.76 -2.19 -6.72
CA ASN A 43 -11.40 -2.68 -5.50
C ASN A 43 -12.43 -3.79 -5.78
N SER A 44 -12.97 -3.87 -7.00
CA SER A 44 -13.91 -4.93 -7.40
C SER A 44 -13.21 -6.24 -7.80
N ASP A 45 -11.92 -6.17 -8.13
CA ASP A 45 -11.10 -7.34 -8.43
C ASP A 45 -10.43 -7.87 -7.14
N ALA A 46 -10.93 -8.99 -6.64
CA ALA A 46 -10.43 -9.60 -5.41
C ALA A 46 -8.96 -10.06 -5.50
N GLY A 47 -8.46 -10.36 -6.70
CA GLY A 47 -7.06 -10.73 -6.92
C GLY A 47 -6.15 -9.52 -6.74
N ILE A 48 -6.50 -8.40 -7.37
CA ILE A 48 -5.75 -7.14 -7.27
C ILE A 48 -5.80 -6.63 -5.83
N LEU A 49 -7.00 -6.45 -5.27
CA LEU A 49 -7.16 -5.90 -3.92
C LEU A 49 -6.53 -6.80 -2.86
N GLY A 50 -6.69 -8.12 -2.98
CA GLY A 50 -6.15 -9.09 -2.04
C GLY A 50 -4.61 -9.13 -2.04
N GLN A 51 -3.99 -9.02 -3.23
CA GLN A 51 -2.54 -8.92 -3.33
C GLN A 51 -2.05 -7.65 -2.61
N GLU A 52 -2.68 -6.51 -2.87
CA GLU A 52 -2.29 -5.22 -2.30
C GLU A 52 -2.43 -5.19 -0.76
N GLN A 53 -3.52 -5.77 -0.24
CA GLN A 53 -3.74 -5.93 1.20
C GLN A 53 -2.68 -6.79 1.88
N ALA A 54 -2.08 -7.75 1.16
CA ALA A 54 -1.06 -8.64 1.71
C ALA A 54 0.34 -8.02 1.77
N GLU A 55 0.61 -6.90 1.07
CA GLU A 55 1.96 -6.31 0.97
C GLU A 55 2.49 -5.79 2.31
N LEU A 56 1.62 -5.37 3.24
CA LEU A 56 2.05 -4.98 4.58
C LEU A 56 2.80 -6.12 5.30
N GLU A 57 2.25 -7.33 5.27
CA GLU A 57 2.88 -8.50 5.89
C GLU A 57 4.01 -9.04 5.03
N ARG A 58 3.74 -9.26 3.74
CA ARG A 58 4.65 -9.95 2.82
C ARG A 58 5.92 -9.16 2.55
N PHE A 59 5.81 -7.84 2.39
CA PHE A 59 6.92 -6.98 1.97
C PHE A 59 7.38 -6.08 3.10
N CYS A 60 6.52 -5.23 3.65
CA CYS A 60 6.93 -4.20 4.60
C CYS A 60 7.46 -4.80 5.91
N LYS A 61 6.66 -5.61 6.61
CA LYS A 61 7.07 -6.20 7.90
C LYS A 61 8.22 -7.18 7.75
N HIS A 62 8.21 -8.01 6.72
CA HIS A 62 9.31 -8.94 6.43
C HIS A 62 10.64 -8.20 6.26
N ASN A 63 10.69 -7.20 5.38
CA ASN A 63 11.94 -6.47 5.12
C ASN A 63 12.31 -5.56 6.28
N ALA A 64 11.34 -4.93 6.95
CA ALA A 64 11.61 -4.12 8.13
C ALA A 64 12.29 -4.96 9.23
N ALA A 65 11.80 -6.17 9.53
CA ALA A 65 12.44 -7.06 10.50
C ALA A 65 13.91 -7.34 10.14
N ASN A 66 14.19 -7.67 8.88
CA ASN A 66 15.55 -7.89 8.39
C ASN A 66 16.44 -6.65 8.58
N HIS A 67 15.94 -5.46 8.23
CA HIS A 67 16.68 -4.20 8.38
C HIS A 67 16.89 -3.80 9.84
N TYR A 68 15.87 -3.95 10.70
CA TYR A 68 15.96 -3.63 12.12
C TYR A 68 17.02 -4.50 12.81
N SER A 69 17.03 -5.81 12.54
CA SER A 69 18.07 -6.72 13.05
C SER A 69 19.46 -6.28 12.56
N ALA A 70 19.62 -6.01 11.26
CA ALA A 70 20.91 -5.61 10.70
C ALA A 70 21.48 -4.28 11.26
N ILE A 71 20.60 -3.37 11.71
CA ILE A 71 21.00 -2.07 12.27
C ILE A 71 21.30 -2.18 13.78
N LEU A 72 20.48 -2.92 14.53
CA LEU A 72 20.56 -2.96 16.00
C LEU A 72 21.48 -4.06 16.53
N ASP A 73 21.75 -5.12 15.76
CA ASP A 73 22.68 -6.20 16.13
C ASP A 73 24.16 -5.82 15.90
N LYS A 74 24.46 -4.53 15.72
CA LYS A 74 25.80 -3.93 15.61
C LYS A 74 26.08 -3.00 16.78
#